data_AF-A0A7V8G8Y0-F1
#
_entry.id   AF-A0A7V8G8Y0-F1
#
_cell.length_a   1.000
_cell.length_b   1.000
_cell.length_c   1.000
_cell.angle_alpha   90.00
_cell.angle_beta   90.00
_cell.angle_gamma   90.00
#
_symmetry.space_group_name_H-M   'P 1'
#
loop_
_entity.id
_entity.type
_entity.pdbx_description
1 polymer ?
#
loop_
_entity_poly.entity_id
_entity_poly.type
_entity_poly.pdbx_seq_one_letter_code
_entity_poly.pdbx_strand_id
1 'polypeptide(L)'
;MPRHRTAPSSSTHPRPLRAACLLPLLLGASLACAQSQNPADFPLESVGYLNEELPRMEAAVASRNREFFHGAMARTIEFSERWGFKSRANPQLAKYPMCTDAVMDYVVVGLCRLDPAGEVCEPGLAPRLDANVKRCREVAAQR
;
A
#
# COMPACT_ATOMS: atom_id res chain seq x y z
N MET A 1 -65.35 1.45 -21.28
CA MET A 1 -65.32 2.81 -21.87
C MET A 1 -63.93 3.38 -21.61
N PRO A 2 -63.26 4.11 -22.53
CA PRO A 2 -63.74 4.81 -23.72
C PRO A 2 -63.11 4.33 -25.06
N ARG A 3 -63.78 4.60 -26.18
CA ARG A 3 -63.21 4.55 -27.54
C ARG A 3 -63.10 6.00 -28.05
N HIS A 4 -61.89 6.53 -28.16
CA HIS A 4 -61.64 7.75 -28.92
C HIS A 4 -61.32 7.37 -30.37
N ARG A 5 -62.01 8.01 -31.31
CA ARG A 5 -61.87 7.85 -32.76
C ARG A 5 -61.17 9.10 -33.33
N THR A 6 -59.98 8.84 -33.90
CA THR A 6 -59.25 9.50 -35.01
C THR A 6 -59.59 10.91 -35.49
N ALA A 7 -58.53 11.72 -35.70
CA ALA A 7 -58.24 12.34 -37.00
C ALA A 7 -56.72 12.69 -37.15
N PRO A 8 -56.18 12.76 -38.38
CA PRO A 8 -54.74 12.67 -38.67
C PRO A 8 -54.15 13.95 -39.31
N SER A 9 -52.89 13.82 -39.79
CA SER A 9 -52.15 14.68 -40.72
C SER A 9 -51.44 15.90 -40.12
N SER A 10 -50.20 16.24 -40.50
CA SER A 10 -49.30 15.65 -41.49
C SER A 10 -47.88 16.18 -41.27
N SER A 11 -46.95 15.32 -41.67
CA SER A 11 -45.51 15.44 -41.84
C SER A 11 -44.98 16.74 -42.46
N THR A 12 -43.91 17.26 -41.84
CA THR A 12 -42.85 17.98 -42.55
C THR A 12 -41.49 17.58 -41.96
N HIS A 13 -40.74 16.74 -42.69
CA HIS A 13 -39.29 16.58 -42.53
C HIS A 13 -38.63 17.24 -43.74
N PRO A 14 -37.57 18.04 -43.54
CA PRO A 14 -36.19 17.56 -43.71
C PRO A 14 -35.25 18.20 -42.66
N ARG A 15 -34.00 17.84 -42.39
CA ARG A 15 -32.97 16.92 -42.88
C ARG A 15 -31.93 16.82 -41.73
N PRO A 16 -31.12 15.75 -41.63
CA PRO A 16 -30.21 15.55 -40.51
C PRO A 16 -28.88 16.29 -40.73
N LEU A 17 -28.54 17.19 -39.81
CA LEU A 17 -27.16 17.66 -39.65
C LEU A 17 -26.45 16.72 -38.67
N ARG A 18 -25.63 15.83 -39.24
CA ARG A 18 -24.63 15.06 -38.52
C ARG A 18 -23.62 16.03 -37.90
N ALA A 19 -23.78 16.33 -36.62
CA ALA A 19 -22.73 16.92 -35.80
C ALA A 19 -22.13 15.80 -34.94
N ALA A 20 -21.09 15.17 -35.46
CA ALA A 20 -20.21 14.30 -34.69
C ALA A 20 -19.42 15.18 -33.71
N CYS A 21 -19.92 15.36 -32.49
CA CYS A 21 -19.16 15.96 -31.41
C CYS A 21 -18.38 14.85 -30.69
N LEU A 22 -17.07 14.91 -30.91
CA LEU A 22 -16.01 14.14 -30.30
C LEU A 22 -16.10 14.18 -28.76
N LEU A 23 -16.04 13.01 -28.13
CA LEU A 23 -15.66 12.86 -26.72
C LEU A 23 -14.28 13.47 -26.49
N PRO A 24 -14.06 14.16 -25.37
CA PRO A 24 -12.85 13.97 -24.60
C PRO A 24 -13.16 12.96 -23.49
N LEU A 25 -12.56 11.77 -23.58
CA LEU A 25 -12.32 10.95 -22.40
C LEU A 25 -11.51 11.82 -21.43
N LEU A 26 -12.12 12.25 -20.33
CA LEU A 26 -11.39 12.75 -19.18
C LEU A 26 -10.71 11.53 -18.53
N LEU A 27 -9.55 11.15 -19.05
CA LEU A 27 -8.58 10.39 -18.28
C LEU A 27 -8.18 11.29 -17.11
N GLY A 28 -8.84 11.09 -15.97
CA GLY A 28 -8.27 11.45 -14.67
C GLY A 28 -7.03 10.60 -14.48
N ALA A 29 -5.90 11.09 -15.01
CA ALA A 29 -4.60 10.56 -14.69
C ALA A 29 -4.44 10.69 -13.17
N SER A 30 -4.53 9.56 -12.47
CA SER A 30 -3.96 9.44 -11.14
C SER A 30 -2.47 9.73 -11.29
N LEU A 31 -2.10 11.00 -11.11
CA LEU A 31 -0.75 11.39 -10.76
C LEU A 31 -0.49 10.71 -9.41
N ALA A 32 -0.04 9.46 -9.46
CA ALA A 32 0.81 8.92 -8.43
C ALA A 32 2.02 9.84 -8.43
N CYS A 33 1.93 10.92 -7.65
CA CYS A 33 3.08 11.69 -7.24
C CYS A 33 3.98 10.68 -6.53
N ALA A 34 4.89 10.07 -7.27
CA ALA A 34 6.16 9.66 -6.72
C ALA A 34 6.81 10.96 -6.25
N GLN A 35 6.40 11.42 -5.06
CA GLN A 35 7.09 12.47 -4.35
C GLN A 35 8.54 12.03 -4.36
N SER A 36 9.44 12.86 -4.87
CA SER A 36 10.87 12.62 -4.79
C SER A 36 11.23 12.66 -3.31
N GLN A 37 11.05 11.54 -2.61
CA GLN A 37 11.37 11.39 -1.20
C GLN A 37 12.88 11.48 -1.07
N ASN A 38 13.37 12.37 -0.20
CA ASN A 38 14.79 12.43 0.10
C ASN A 38 15.16 11.11 0.81
N PRO A 39 16.11 10.32 0.29
CA PRO A 39 16.51 9.06 0.93
C PRO A 39 16.96 9.22 2.38
N ALA A 40 17.43 10.41 2.76
CA ALA A 40 17.83 10.71 4.14
C ALA A 40 16.65 10.66 5.13
N ASP A 41 15.41 10.80 4.66
CA ASP A 41 14.21 10.78 5.49
C ASP A 41 13.76 9.34 5.78
N PHE A 42 14.26 8.36 5.02
CA PHE A 42 13.85 6.96 5.12
C PHE A 42 13.93 6.36 6.54
N PRO A 43 15.01 6.58 7.33
CA PRO A 43 15.06 6.08 8.69
C PRO A 43 13.93 6.62 9.58
N LEU A 44 13.62 7.92 9.46
CA LEU A 44 12.57 8.56 10.26
C LEU A 44 11.19 7.98 9.91
N GLU A 45 10.92 7.87 8.61
CA GLU A 45 9.65 7.33 8.09
C GLU A 45 9.49 5.83 8.41
N SER A 46 10.58 5.05 8.36
CA SER A 46 10.57 3.64 8.76
C SER A 46 10.28 3.48 10.24
N VAL A 47 10.86 4.32 11.09
CA VAL A 47 10.60 4.30 12.54
C VAL A 47 9.16 4.71 12.84
N GLY A 48 8.61 5.72 12.15
CA GLY A 48 7.21 6.11 12.27
C GLY A 48 6.27 4.93 11.96
N TYR A 49 6.47 4.29 10.81
CA TYR A 49 5.73 3.09 10.40
C TYR A 49 5.84 1.96 11.43
N LEU A 50 7.05 1.63 11.90
CA LEU A 50 7.27 0.54 12.86
C LEU A 50 6.69 0.83 14.25
N ASN A 51 6.66 2.10 14.67
CA ASN A 51 6.06 2.49 15.95
C ASN A 51 4.54 2.30 15.93
N GLU A 52 3.89 2.43 14.78
CA GLU A 52 2.47 2.11 14.62
C GLU A 52 2.23 0.60 14.51
N GLU A 53 3.05 -0.10 13.73
CA GLU A 53 2.80 -1.50 13.38
C GLU A 53 3.20 -2.50 14.45
N LEU A 54 4.31 -2.29 15.16
CA LEU A 54 4.80 -3.26 16.16
C LEU A 54 3.79 -3.46 17.31
N PRO A 55 3.23 -2.43 17.96
CA PRO A 55 2.24 -2.64 19.02
C PRO A 55 0.97 -3.35 18.52
N ARG A 56 0.55 -3.06 17.29
CA ARG A 56 -0.61 -3.72 16.65
C ARG A 56 -0.34 -5.19 16.37
N MET A 57 0.88 -5.50 15.92
CA MET A 57 1.35 -6.87 15.74
C MET A 57 1.35 -7.62 17.07
N GLU A 58 1.92 -7.07 18.14
CA GLU A 58 1.92 -7.72 19.46
C GLU A 58 0.49 -8.01 19.95
N ALA A 59 -0.43 -7.06 19.78
CA ALA A 59 -1.84 -7.25 20.12
C ALA A 59 -2.49 -8.36 19.27
N ALA A 60 -2.17 -8.43 17.98
CA ALA A 60 -2.64 -9.49 17.09
C ALA A 60 -2.08 -10.87 17.48
N VAL A 61 -0.80 -10.94 17.88
CA VAL A 61 -0.18 -12.16 18.41
C VAL A 61 -0.89 -12.60 19.69
N ALA A 62 -1.07 -11.69 20.65
CA ALA A 62 -1.72 -11.98 21.93
C ALA A 62 -3.18 -12.47 21.75
N SER A 63 -3.91 -11.92 20.78
CA SER A 63 -5.29 -12.30 20.46
C SER A 63 -5.41 -13.43 19.43
N ARG A 64 -4.29 -13.99 18.96
CA ARG A 64 -4.24 -14.99 17.87
C ARG A 64 -4.96 -14.58 16.58
N ASN A 65 -4.99 -13.27 16.29
CA ASN A 65 -5.66 -12.70 15.14
C ASN A 65 -4.82 -12.87 13.86
N ARG A 66 -5.04 -13.98 13.14
CA ARG A 66 -4.36 -14.25 11.85
C ARG A 66 -4.74 -13.25 10.75
N GLU A 67 -5.99 -12.77 10.74
CA GLU A 67 -6.50 -11.87 9.70
C GLU A 67 -5.78 -10.50 9.71
N PHE A 68 -5.32 -10.05 10.87
CA PHE A 68 -4.49 -8.84 10.98
C PHE A 68 -3.30 -8.84 10.01
N PHE A 69 -2.67 -10.00 9.82
CA PHE A 69 -1.44 -10.14 9.05
C PHE A 69 -1.64 -9.98 7.55
N HIS A 70 -2.85 -10.23 7.04
CA HIS A 70 -3.20 -9.93 5.64
C HIS A 70 -3.16 -8.41 5.39
N GLY A 71 -3.81 -7.64 6.26
CA GLY A 71 -3.79 -6.19 6.19
C GLY A 71 -2.41 -5.61 6.48
N ALA A 72 -1.65 -6.21 7.40
CA ALA A 72 -0.27 -5.80 7.69
C ALA A 72 0.62 -5.94 6.46
N MET A 73 0.56 -7.09 5.78
CA MET A 73 1.31 -7.33 4.54
C MET A 73 0.98 -6.30 3.46
N ALA A 74 -0.29 -5.93 3.29
CA ALA A 74 -0.69 -4.89 2.33
C ALA A 74 -0.05 -3.52 2.67
N ARG A 75 -0.06 -3.11 3.94
CA ARG A 75 0.58 -1.86 4.39
C ARG A 75 2.10 -1.90 4.20
N THR A 76 2.74 -3.05 4.43
CA THR A 76 4.18 -3.23 4.19
C THR A 76 4.52 -3.11 2.71
N ILE A 77 3.72 -3.72 1.83
CA ILE A 77 3.88 -3.59 0.37
C ILE A 77 3.77 -2.12 -0.02
N GLU A 78 2.71 -1.44 0.40
CA GLU A 78 2.50 -0.02 0.09
C GLU A 78 3.67 0.85 0.56
N PHE A 79 4.13 0.66 1.81
CA PHE A 79 5.29 1.36 2.33
C PHE A 79 6.54 1.09 1.48
N SER A 80 6.79 -0.18 1.14
CA SER A 80 7.96 -0.59 0.37
C SER A 80 7.94 -0.12 -1.09
N GLU A 81 6.76 0.05 -1.67
CA GLU A 81 6.57 0.54 -3.03
C GLU A 81 6.81 2.05 -3.12
N ARG A 82 6.32 2.83 -2.15
CA ARG A 82 6.57 4.28 -2.08
C ARG A 82 8.07 4.59 -2.05
N TRP A 83 8.82 3.80 -1.29
CA TRP A 83 10.28 3.93 -1.16
C TRP A 83 11.08 3.16 -2.21
N GLY A 84 10.39 2.30 -2.97
CA GLY A 84 10.97 1.49 -4.04
C GLY A 84 12.11 0.59 -3.60
N PHE A 85 12.07 -0.06 -2.42
CA PHE A 85 13.12 -1.02 -2.00
C PHE A 85 12.71 -2.50 -2.08
N LYS A 86 11.46 -2.79 -2.48
CA LYS A 86 10.97 -4.16 -2.69
C LYS A 86 10.70 -4.46 -4.16
N SER A 87 9.90 -3.63 -4.84
CA SER A 87 9.48 -3.85 -6.23
C SER A 87 10.46 -3.29 -7.27
N ARG A 88 11.30 -2.34 -6.86
CA ARG A 88 12.41 -1.78 -7.62
C ARG A 88 13.60 -1.85 -6.68
N ALA A 89 14.82 -2.09 -7.17
CA ALA A 89 15.98 -1.96 -6.30
C ALA A 89 16.26 -0.45 -6.15
N ASN A 90 16.13 0.12 -4.95
CA ASN A 90 16.53 1.50 -4.68
C ASN A 90 17.92 1.52 -4.02
N PRO A 91 19.00 1.75 -4.80
CA PRO A 91 20.36 1.75 -4.27
C PRO A 91 20.60 2.88 -3.25
N GLN A 92 19.76 3.93 -3.24
CA GLN A 92 19.88 5.03 -2.29
C GLN A 92 19.52 4.60 -0.85
N LEU A 93 18.79 3.49 -0.70
CA LEU A 93 18.43 2.88 0.58
C LEU A 93 19.37 1.76 1.02
N ALA A 94 20.34 1.37 0.19
CA ALA A 94 21.32 0.33 0.53
C ALA A 94 22.19 0.66 1.75
N LYS A 95 22.30 1.95 2.11
CA LYS A 95 22.95 2.43 3.34
C LYS A 95 22.09 2.26 4.61
N TYR A 96 20.81 1.91 4.46
CA TYR A 96 19.87 1.72 5.57
C TYR A 96 19.28 0.30 5.61
N PRO A 97 20.11 -0.77 5.51
CA PRO A 97 19.59 -2.14 5.46
C PRO A 97 18.83 -2.51 6.73
N MET A 98 19.24 -1.98 7.89
CA MET A 98 18.53 -2.20 9.15
C MET A 98 17.08 -1.70 9.12
N CYS A 99 16.79 -0.61 8.39
CA CYS A 99 15.44 -0.07 8.28
C CYS A 99 14.60 -0.85 7.26
N THR A 100 15.17 -1.19 6.09
CA THR A 100 14.47 -2.02 5.10
C THR A 100 14.16 -3.40 5.68
N ASP A 101 15.12 -4.03 6.35
CA ASP A 101 14.95 -5.36 6.92
C ASP A 101 13.92 -5.35 8.06
N ALA A 102 13.93 -4.34 8.94
CA ALA A 102 12.93 -4.24 10.01
C ALA A 102 11.50 -4.11 9.46
N VAL A 103 11.30 -3.28 8.43
CA VAL A 103 10.00 -3.10 7.77
C VAL A 103 9.54 -4.38 7.08
N MET A 104 10.46 -5.16 6.50
CA MET A 104 10.12 -6.40 5.81
C MET A 104 9.87 -7.58 6.77
N ASP A 105 10.66 -7.66 7.85
CA ASP A 105 10.66 -8.81 8.74
C ASP A 105 9.51 -8.79 9.76
N TYR A 106 8.92 -7.63 10.11
CA TYR A 106 7.96 -7.58 11.24
C TYR A 106 6.71 -8.45 11.02
N VAL A 107 6.14 -8.47 9.81
CA VAL A 107 4.97 -9.32 9.49
C VAL A 107 5.34 -10.79 9.66
N VAL A 108 6.51 -11.20 9.15
CA VAL A 108 7.00 -12.57 9.22
C VAL A 108 7.23 -12.99 10.67
N VAL A 109 7.89 -12.14 11.47
CA VAL A 109 8.11 -12.41 12.90
C VAL A 109 6.80 -12.57 13.64
N GLY A 110 5.81 -11.70 13.40
CA GLY A 110 4.51 -11.83 14.05
C GLY A 110 3.76 -13.11 13.65
N LEU A 111 3.83 -13.51 12.38
CA LEU A 111 3.30 -14.81 11.93
C LEU A 111 4.02 -15.99 12.60
N CYS A 112 5.34 -15.94 12.69
CA CYS A 112 6.13 -16.99 13.35
C CYS A 112 5.90 -17.09 14.85
N ARG A 113 5.49 -15.99 15.50
CA ARG A 113 5.03 -16.04 16.90
C ARG A 113 3.66 -16.70 17.05
N LEU A 114 2.80 -16.62 16.03
CA LEU A 114 1.52 -17.34 16.00
C LEU A 114 1.68 -18.83 15.67
N ASP A 115 2.63 -19.14 14.80
CA ASP A 115 2.83 -20.47 14.22
C ASP A 115 4.33 -20.79 14.07
N PRO A 116 5.01 -21.19 15.16
CA PRO A 116 6.45 -21.42 15.14
C PRO A 116 6.91 -22.59 14.26
N ALA A 117 5.99 -23.46 13.84
CA ALA A 117 6.26 -24.61 12.99
C ALA A 117 6.28 -24.27 11.49
N GLY A 118 6.02 -23.01 11.11
CA GLY A 118 6.08 -22.58 9.72
C GLY A 118 7.49 -22.69 9.12
N GLU A 119 7.59 -23.11 7.86
CA GLU A 119 8.88 -23.37 7.19
C GLU A 119 9.81 -22.15 7.13
N VAL A 120 9.24 -20.94 7.15
CA VAL A 120 9.99 -19.67 7.09
C VAL A 120 10.47 -19.19 8.47
N CYS A 121 10.12 -19.89 9.56
CA CYS A 121 10.33 -19.44 10.93
C CYS A 121 11.69 -19.89 11.48
N GLU A 122 12.73 -19.13 11.13
CA GLU A 122 14.08 -19.38 11.66
C GLU A 122 14.24 -18.84 13.09
N PRO A 123 14.99 -19.51 13.99
CA PRO A 123 15.19 -19.06 15.37
C PRO A 123 15.77 -17.65 15.53
N GLY A 124 16.47 -17.13 14.51
CA GLY A 124 17.12 -15.82 14.55
C GLY A 124 16.23 -14.64 14.16
N LEU A 125 15.00 -14.87 13.66
CA LEU A 125 14.18 -13.80 13.07
C LEU A 125 13.78 -12.72 14.08
N ALA A 126 13.23 -13.12 15.24
CA ALA A 126 12.78 -12.17 16.25
C ALA A 126 13.94 -11.34 16.84
N PRO A 127 15.07 -11.95 17.27
CA PRO A 127 16.23 -11.17 17.72
C PRO A 127 16.79 -10.24 16.65
N ARG A 128 16.80 -10.67 15.37
CA ARG A 128 17.26 -9.84 14.24
C ARG A 128 16.35 -8.63 14.02
N LEU A 129 15.03 -8.83 14.06
CA LEU A 129 14.06 -7.73 13.98
C LEU A 129 14.32 -6.71 15.09
N ASP A 130 14.44 -7.15 16.34
CA ASP A 130 14.66 -6.26 17.48
C ASP A 130 15.96 -5.44 17.32
N ALA A 131 17.04 -6.10 16.89
CA ALA A 131 18.32 -5.44 16.60
C ALA A 131 18.23 -4.44 15.44
N ASN A 132 17.46 -4.76 14.40
CA ASN A 132 17.24 -3.89 13.24
C ASN A 132 16.39 -2.67 13.59
N VAL A 133 15.30 -2.86 14.35
CA VAL A 133 14.45 -1.78 14.86
C VAL A 133 15.28 -0.82 15.72
N LYS A 134 16.10 -1.36 16.64
CA LYS A 134 16.98 -0.54 17.49
C LYS A 134 17.94 0.30 16.64
N ARG A 135 18.67 -0.32 15.71
CA ARG A 135 19.63 0.38 14.84
C ARG A 135 18.94 1.40 13.92
N CYS A 136 17.75 1.09 13.42
CA CYS A 136 16.98 2.04 12.61
C CYS A 136 16.59 3.28 13.43
N ARG A 137 16.15 3.10 14.69
CA ARG A 137 15.87 4.21 15.62
C ARG A 137 17.11 5.05 15.92
N GLU A 138 18.27 4.42 16.11
CA GLU A 138 19.53 5.13 16.34
C GLU A 138 19.92 6.02 15.16
N VAL A 139 19.72 5.55 13.92
CA VAL A 139 19.98 6.34 12.70
C VAL A 139 18.93 7.44 12.53
N ALA A 140 17.66 7.16 12.80
CA ALA A 140 16.58 8.15 12.72
C ALA A 140 16.78 9.30 13.72
N ALA A 141 17.28 9.01 14.92
CA ALA A 141 17.56 10.02 15.94
C ALA A 141 18.71 10.98 15.57
N GLN A 142 19.48 10.68 14.51
CA GLN A 142 20.55 11.54 13.98
C GLN A 142 20.06 12.44 12.83
N ARG A 143 18.76 12.43 12.52
CA ARG A 143 18.14 13.18 11.42
C ARG A 143 17.32 14.36 11.94
#